data_AF-A0A7Y2F7I7-F1
#
_entry.id   AF-A0A7Y2F7I7-F1
#
_cell.length_a   1.000
_cell.length_b   1.000
_cell.length_c   1.000
_cell.angle_alpha   90.00
_cell.angle_beta   90.00
_cell.angle_gamma   90.00
#
_symmetry.space_group_name_H-M   'P 1'
#
loop_
_entity.id
_entity.type
_entity.pdbx_description
1 polymer ?
#
loop_
_entity_poly.entity_id
_entity_poly.type
_entity_poly.pdbx_seq_one_letter_code
_entity_poly.pdbx_strand_id
1 'polypeptide(L)'
;MAGSLCGGSLSRVQLRPWSLPYSFFKPDPWPSVTLWAGPVLGCLGPVVAASIWRRSGLWLIAWFCVLANGTYLLMGWYAGDGELDSTKIIAAGTPTWLLLMVSVAMTVVGYVGFRQECAAMLKPAGPRMKKRTAAISLGALILLVAVQSAVAMLIDR
;
A
#
# COMPACT_ATOMS: atom_id res chain seq x y z
N MET A 1 -2.96 -9.91 -9.24
CA MET A 1 -1.80 -10.49 -9.98
C MET A 1 -1.29 -11.76 -9.30
N ALA A 2 -0.95 -11.77 -8.01
CA ALA A 2 -0.53 -13.00 -7.31
C ALA A 2 -1.61 -14.11 -7.29
N GLY A 3 -2.87 -13.78 -6.99
CA GLY A 3 -3.96 -14.76 -7.01
C GLY A 3 -4.15 -15.43 -8.38
N SER A 4 -3.97 -14.69 -9.48
CA SER A 4 -4.00 -15.23 -10.85
C SER A 4 -2.80 -16.13 -11.16
N LEU A 5 -1.62 -15.82 -10.60
CA LEU A 5 -0.43 -16.67 -10.72
C LEU A 5 -0.57 -17.97 -9.91
N CYS A 6 -1.31 -17.95 -8.80
CA CYS A 6 -1.64 -19.12 -7.99
C CYS A 6 -2.83 -19.94 -8.54
N GLY A 7 -3.35 -19.62 -9.73
CA GLY A 7 -4.44 -20.35 -10.38
C GLY A 7 -5.85 -19.88 -10.00
N GLY A 8 -5.98 -18.77 -9.27
CA GLY A 8 -7.26 -18.18 -8.88
C GLY A 8 -7.77 -17.12 -9.86
N SER A 9 -9.05 -17.23 -10.21
CA SER A 9 -9.74 -16.18 -10.96
C SER A 9 -10.19 -15.07 -10.01
N LEU A 10 -9.93 -13.81 -10.38
CA LEU A 10 -10.41 -12.65 -9.63
C LEU A 10 -11.94 -12.66 -9.69
N SER A 11 -12.59 -12.84 -8.55
CA SER A 11 -14.04 -12.93 -8.44
C SER A 11 -14.67 -11.60 -8.05
N ARG A 12 -14.04 -10.86 -7.12
CA ARG A 12 -14.55 -9.57 -6.65
C ARG A 12 -13.40 -8.64 -6.30
N VAL A 13 -13.56 -7.35 -6.59
CA VAL A 13 -12.67 -6.30 -6.10
C VAL A 13 -13.50 -5.22 -5.44
N GLN A 14 -13.08 -4.76 -4.27
CA GLN A 14 -13.72 -3.67 -3.54
C GLN A 14 -12.74 -2.48 -3.51
N LEU A 15 -13.13 -1.38 -4.16
CA LEU A 15 -12.35 -0.16 -4.26
C LEU A 15 -13.16 1.05 -3.76
N ARG A 16 -14.11 0.83 -2.85
CA ARG A 16 -14.96 1.91 -2.34
C ARG A 16 -14.09 2.97 -1.66
N PRO A 17 -14.34 4.26 -1.93
CA PRO A 17 -13.74 5.33 -1.16
C PRO A 17 -14.04 5.12 0.34
N TRP A 18 -13.07 5.39 1.20
CA TRP A 18 -13.18 5.26 2.67
C TRP A 18 -13.22 3.84 3.23
N SER A 19 -13.16 2.81 2.37
CA SER A 19 -12.97 1.41 2.75
C SER A 19 -11.56 0.97 2.38
N LEU A 20 -10.96 0.09 3.18
CA LEU A 20 -9.68 -0.50 2.83
C LEU A 20 -9.86 -1.43 1.62
N PRO A 21 -9.04 -1.27 0.56
CA PRO A 21 -9.22 -2.06 -0.66
C PRO A 21 -8.88 -3.53 -0.40
N TYR A 22 -9.65 -4.43 -0.99
CA TYR A 22 -9.39 -5.87 -0.96
C TYR A 22 -9.81 -6.56 -2.26
N SER A 23 -9.18 -7.70 -2.55
CA SER A 23 -9.47 -8.54 -3.72
C SER A 23 -9.83 -9.95 -3.29
N PHE A 24 -10.77 -10.58 -3.99
CA PHE A 24 -11.23 -11.94 -3.71
C PHE A 24 -10.97 -12.84 -4.92
N PHE A 25 -10.29 -13.96 -4.70
CA PHE A 25 -9.94 -14.93 -5.74
C PHE A 25 -10.61 -16.28 -5.46
N LYS A 26 -11.16 -16.94 -6.49
CA LYS A 26 -11.72 -18.29 -6.42
C LYS A 26 -11.43 -19.09 -7.70
N PRO A 27 -11.07 -20.39 -7.60
CA PRO A 27 -10.57 -21.06 -6.40
C PRO A 27 -9.18 -20.51 -6.01
N ASP A 28 -8.86 -20.41 -4.72
CA ASP A 28 -7.51 -20.04 -4.26
C ASP A 28 -6.87 -21.25 -3.57
N PRO A 29 -6.06 -22.04 -4.29
CA PRO A 29 -5.46 -23.25 -3.74
C PRO A 29 -4.36 -22.96 -2.70
N TRP A 30 -3.84 -21.73 -2.64
CA TRP A 30 -2.73 -21.36 -1.75
C TRP A 30 -2.95 -19.97 -1.11
N PRO A 31 -3.97 -19.82 -0.25
CA PRO A 31 -4.42 -18.51 0.24
C PRO A 31 -3.32 -17.75 0.98
N SER A 32 -2.50 -18.43 1.79
CA SER A 32 -1.38 -17.79 2.49
C SER A 32 -0.37 -17.18 1.52
N VAL A 33 -0.05 -17.87 0.42
CA VAL A 33 0.89 -17.37 -0.59
C VAL A 33 0.28 -16.19 -1.33
N THR A 34 -0.98 -16.31 -1.77
CA THR A 34 -1.70 -15.23 -2.46
C THR A 34 -1.75 -13.95 -1.63
N LEU A 35 -2.06 -14.08 -0.33
CA LEU A 35 -2.18 -12.95 0.59
C LEU A 35 -0.83 -12.30 0.90
N TRP A 36 0.20 -13.09 1.20
CA TRP A 36 1.54 -12.56 1.50
C TRP A 36 2.25 -12.02 0.26
N ALA A 37 1.95 -12.53 -0.93
CA ALA A 37 2.55 -12.07 -2.17
C ALA A 37 2.26 -10.58 -2.44
N GLY A 38 1.12 -10.04 -2.02
CA GLY A 38 0.80 -8.62 -2.15
C GLY A 38 1.85 -7.74 -1.46
N PRO A 39 1.97 -7.80 -0.13
CA PRO A 39 2.99 -7.07 0.61
C PRO A 39 4.43 -7.40 0.19
N VAL A 40 4.74 -8.69 -0.02
CA VAL A 40 6.11 -9.12 -0.37
C VAL A 40 6.54 -8.59 -1.73
N LEU A 41 5.74 -8.79 -2.79
CA LEU A 41 6.08 -8.29 -4.12
C LEU A 41 5.96 -6.77 -4.20
N GLY A 42 4.97 -6.19 -3.51
CA GLY A 42 4.77 -4.75 -3.40
C GLY A 42 5.95 -4.04 -2.74
N CYS A 43 6.71 -4.71 -1.88
CA CYS A 43 7.92 -4.18 -1.28
C CYS A 43 9.19 -4.53 -2.07
N LEU A 44 9.38 -5.82 -2.40
CA LEU A 44 10.60 -6.30 -3.04
C LEU A 44 10.76 -5.76 -4.46
N GLY A 45 9.68 -5.67 -5.24
CA GLY A 45 9.73 -5.19 -6.63
C GLY A 45 10.35 -3.78 -6.72
N PRO A 46 9.79 -2.78 -6.02
CA PRO A 46 10.36 -1.44 -5.97
C PRO A 46 11.79 -1.37 -5.40
N VAL A 47 12.11 -2.15 -4.36
CA VAL A 47 13.46 -2.18 -3.75
C VAL A 47 14.49 -2.75 -4.72
N VAL A 48 14.16 -3.85 -5.41
CA VAL A 48 15.02 -4.45 -6.44
C VAL A 48 15.23 -3.49 -7.60
N ALA A 49 14.15 -2.86 -8.08
CA ALA A 49 14.23 -1.83 -9.12
C ALA A 49 15.14 -0.66 -8.69
N ALA A 50 14.96 -0.13 -7.49
CA ALA A 50 15.81 0.93 -6.95
C ALA A 50 17.27 0.50 -6.83
N SER A 51 17.53 -0.76 -6.48
CA SER A 51 18.88 -1.33 -6.35
C SER A 51 19.60 -1.50 -7.69
N ILE A 52 18.86 -1.88 -8.75
CA ILE A 52 19.39 -2.05 -10.11
C ILE A 52 19.68 -0.69 -10.74
N TRP A 53 18.72 0.24 -10.73
CA TRP A 53 18.84 1.52 -11.43
C TRP A 53 19.46 2.65 -10.60
N ARG A 54 19.55 2.49 -9.28
CA ARG A 54 20.25 3.39 -8.34
C ARG A 54 19.88 4.87 -8.46
N ARG A 55 18.63 5.18 -8.84
CA ARG A 55 18.11 6.55 -8.88
C ARG A 55 17.43 6.90 -7.56
N SER A 56 17.71 8.08 -7.00
CA SER A 56 17.11 8.56 -5.75
C SER A 56 15.58 8.57 -5.77
N GLY A 57 14.98 8.95 -6.92
CA GLY A 57 13.53 8.88 -7.10
C GLY A 57 12.94 7.47 -6.94
N LEU A 58 13.69 6.43 -7.33
CA LEU A 58 13.24 5.04 -7.18
C LEU A 58 13.35 4.57 -5.73
N TRP A 59 14.36 5.03 -4.99
CA TRP A 59 14.47 4.76 -3.55
C TRP A 59 13.32 5.39 -2.76
N LEU A 60 12.92 6.63 -3.12
CA LEU A 60 11.74 7.26 -2.53
C LEU A 60 10.48 6.41 -2.74
N ILE A 61 10.25 5.93 -3.97
CA ILE A 61 9.10 5.06 -4.29
C ILE A 61 9.20 3.74 -3.52
N ALA A 62 10.38 3.12 -3.48
CA ALA A 62 10.59 1.86 -2.79
C ALA A 62 10.27 1.95 -1.30
N TRP A 63 10.80 2.98 -0.62
CA TRP A 63 10.51 3.19 0.80
C TRP A 63 9.05 3.55 1.06
N PHE A 64 8.42 4.32 0.16
CA PHE A 64 6.99 4.58 0.23
C PHE A 64 6.17 3.28 0.13
N CYS A 65 6.51 2.39 -0.80
CA CYS A 65 5.84 1.10 -0.94
C CYS A 65 6.00 0.23 0.31
N VAL A 66 7.21 0.16 0.89
CA VAL A 66 7.45 -0.56 2.15
C VAL A 66 6.60 0.02 3.29
N LEU A 67 6.60 1.34 3.42
CA LEU A 67 5.81 2.05 4.43
C LEU A 67 4.31 1.80 4.27
N ALA A 68 3.79 1.97 3.05
CA ALA A 68 2.37 1.83 2.75
C ALA A 68 1.86 0.40 2.98
N ASN A 69 2.63 -0.62 2.60
CA ASN A 69 2.26 -2.01 2.86
C ASN A 69 2.26 -2.31 4.37
N GLY A 70 3.25 -1.82 5.11
CA GLY A 70 3.32 -2.01 6.57
C GLY A 70 2.14 -1.35 7.29
N THR A 71 1.83 -0.09 6.95
CA THR A 71 0.71 0.63 7.55
C THR A 71 -0.64 0.05 7.13
N TYR A 72 -0.78 -0.42 5.88
CA TYR A 72 -1.99 -1.10 5.41
C TYR A 72 -2.30 -2.35 6.24
N LEU A 73 -1.31 -3.22 6.47
CA LEU A 73 -1.51 -4.44 7.26
C LEU A 73 -1.86 -4.12 8.72
N LEU A 74 -1.17 -3.14 9.32
CA LEU A 74 -1.48 -2.65 10.67
C LEU A 74 -2.90 -2.10 10.78
N MET A 75 -3.30 -1.23 9.84
CA MET A 75 -4.64 -0.64 9.83
C MET A 75 -5.71 -1.69 9.59
N GLY A 76 -5.47 -2.67 8.72
CA GLY A 76 -6.43 -3.74 8.51
C GLY A 76 -6.57 -4.66 9.72
N TRP A 77 -5.47 -4.92 10.45
CA TRP A 77 -5.55 -5.67 11.71
C TRP A 77 -6.35 -4.89 12.76
N TYR A 78 -6.08 -3.59 12.89
CA TYR A 78 -6.80 -2.71 13.81
C TYR A 78 -8.29 -2.56 13.48
N ALA A 79 -8.62 -2.46 12.18
CA ALA A 79 -10.00 -2.38 11.71
C ALA A 79 -10.78 -3.68 11.95
N GLY A 80 -10.11 -4.83 11.95
CA GLY A 80 -10.72 -6.13 12.26
C GLY A 80 -11.74 -6.64 11.24
N ASP A 81 -11.85 -5.99 10.07
CA ASP A 81 -12.76 -6.40 9.01
C ASP A 81 -12.25 -7.70 8.35
N GLY A 82 -13.09 -8.74 8.34
CA GLY A 82 -12.74 -10.09 7.89
C GLY A 82 -12.37 -10.20 6.41
N GLU A 83 -12.67 -9.18 5.61
CA GLU A 83 -12.32 -9.16 4.18
C GLU A 83 -10.92 -8.60 3.88
N LEU A 84 -10.25 -8.02 4.87
CA LEU A 84 -8.94 -7.41 4.71
C LEU A 84 -7.81 -8.44 4.70
N ASP A 85 -6.72 -8.09 4.02
CA ASP A 85 -5.61 -9.04 3.85
C ASP A 85 -5.02 -9.47 5.19
N SER A 86 -4.92 -8.57 6.18
CA SER A 86 -4.40 -8.88 7.51
C SER A 86 -5.28 -9.86 8.30
N THR A 87 -6.60 -9.71 8.27
CA THR A 87 -7.52 -10.66 8.93
C THR A 87 -7.56 -11.99 8.20
N LYS A 88 -7.51 -11.97 6.86
CA LYS A 88 -7.38 -13.19 6.03
C LYS A 88 -6.06 -13.93 6.27
N ILE A 89 -4.94 -13.22 6.46
CA ILE A 89 -3.64 -13.80 6.78
C ILE A 89 -3.68 -14.52 8.12
N ILE A 90 -4.34 -13.93 9.12
CA ILE A 90 -4.55 -14.55 10.44
C ILE A 90 -5.47 -15.77 10.31
N ALA A 91 -6.58 -15.63 9.59
CA ALA A 91 -7.53 -16.73 9.35
C ALA A 91 -6.90 -17.90 8.57
N ALA A 92 -5.92 -17.63 7.71
CA ALA A 92 -5.12 -18.64 7.01
C ALA A 92 -4.06 -19.33 7.91
N GLY A 93 -4.06 -19.06 9.22
CA GLY A 93 -3.21 -19.73 10.22
C GLY A 93 -1.96 -18.97 10.62
N THR A 94 -1.75 -17.74 10.13
CA THR A 94 -0.60 -16.93 10.55
C THR A 94 -0.82 -16.43 11.98
N PRO A 95 0.14 -16.61 12.90
CA PRO A 95 0.00 -16.08 14.25
C PRO A 95 -0.01 -14.54 14.22
N THR A 96 -0.94 -13.93 14.96
CA THR A 96 -1.15 -12.48 14.98
C THR A 96 0.11 -11.69 15.36
N TRP A 97 0.91 -12.20 16.30
CA TRP A 97 2.16 -11.53 16.69
C TRP A 97 3.15 -11.42 15.53
N LEU A 98 3.21 -12.41 14.63
CA LEU A 98 4.11 -12.41 13.49
C LEU A 98 3.67 -11.36 12.46
N LEU A 99 2.37 -11.31 12.15
CA LEU A 99 1.79 -10.27 11.31
C LEU A 99 2.13 -8.88 11.86
N LEU A 100 1.89 -8.66 13.16
CA LEU A 100 2.17 -7.38 13.81
C LEU A 100 3.64 -7.02 13.76
N MET A 101 4.55 -7.94 14.09
CA MET A 101 5.99 -7.68 14.04
C MET A 101 6.45 -7.31 12.64
N VAL A 102 6.03 -8.06 11.61
CA VAL A 102 6.39 -7.76 10.22
C VAL A 102 5.83 -6.41 9.80
N SER A 103 4.57 -6.12 10.13
CA SER A 103 3.91 -4.89 9.72
C SER A 103 4.51 -3.66 10.40
N VAL A 104 4.81 -3.74 11.71
CA VAL A 104 5.54 -2.69 12.45
C VAL A 104 6.94 -2.51 11.89
N ALA A 105 7.68 -3.60 11.65
CA ALA A 105 9.01 -3.52 11.09
C ALA A 105 9.00 -2.83 9.72
N MET A 106 8.08 -3.20 8.82
CA MET A 106 7.90 -2.56 7.52
C MET A 106 7.55 -1.07 7.66
N THR A 107 6.64 -0.70 8.55
CA THR A 107 6.30 0.70 8.80
C THR A 107 7.50 1.51 9.30
N VAL A 108 8.25 1.00 10.28
CA VAL A 108 9.40 1.70 10.85
C VAL A 108 10.51 1.84 9.80
N VAL A 109 10.88 0.75 9.13
CA VAL A 109 11.93 0.74 8.10
C VAL A 109 11.55 1.64 6.92
N GLY A 110 10.31 1.50 6.43
CA GLY A 110 9.78 2.33 5.36
C GLY A 110 9.76 3.82 5.72
N TYR A 111 9.34 4.16 6.95
CA TYR A 111 9.33 5.54 7.42
C TYR A 111 10.74 6.14 7.49
N VAL A 112 11.70 5.41 8.07
CA VAL A 112 13.08 5.88 8.19
C VAL A 112 13.69 6.12 6.80
N GLY A 113 13.57 5.15 5.89
CA GLY A 113 14.09 5.28 4.52
C GLY A 113 13.41 6.39 3.72
N PHE A 114 12.08 6.47 3.78
CA PHE A 114 11.31 7.50 3.07
C PHE A 114 11.68 8.90 3.57
N ARG A 115 11.78 9.08 4.90
CA ARG A 115 12.21 10.34 5.51
C ARG A 115 13.61 10.74 5.07
N GLN A 116 14.55 9.80 5.00
CA GLN A 116 15.92 10.08 4.54
C GLN A 116 15.95 10.55 3.09
N GLU A 117 15.20 9.91 2.20
CA GLU A 117 15.09 10.32 0.79
C GLU A 117 14.40 11.69 0.65
N CYS A 118 13.31 11.94 1.37
CA CYS A 118 12.69 13.26 1.41
C CYS A 118 13.68 14.34 1.87
N ALA A 119 14.42 14.08 2.96
CA ALA A 119 15.42 15.02 3.46
C ALA A 119 16.54 15.26 2.45
N ALA A 120 17.01 14.22 1.75
CA ALA A 120 18.01 14.33 0.71
C ALA A 120 17.53 15.19 -0.48
N MET A 121 16.27 15.02 -0.90
CA MET A 121 15.66 15.81 -1.97
C MET A 121 15.39 17.27 -1.57
N LEU A 122 15.12 17.52 -0.28
CA LEU A 122 14.82 18.85 0.26
C LEU A 122 16.07 19.65 0.66
N LYS A 123 17.26 19.04 0.65
CA LYS A 123 18.52 19.77 0.88
C LYS A 123 18.66 20.91 -0.16
N PRO A 124 19.23 22.07 0.19
CA PRO A 124 19.11 23.33 -0.58
C PRO A 124 19.92 23.40 -1.89
N ALA A 125 19.90 22.37 -2.74
CA ALA A 125 20.60 22.33 -4.03
C ALA A 125 19.70 21.94 -5.23
N GLY A 126 18.42 21.58 -5.01
CA GLY A 126 17.47 21.24 -6.08
C GLY A 126 16.55 22.41 -6.47
N PRO A 127 15.97 22.41 -7.69
CA PRO A 127 15.03 23.44 -8.11
C PRO A 127 13.83 23.48 -7.15
N ARG A 128 13.57 24.64 -6.54
CA ARG A 128 12.41 24.85 -5.66
C ARG A 128 11.14 24.46 -6.41
N MET A 129 10.36 23.56 -5.82
CA MET A 129 9.03 23.22 -6.30
C MET A 129 8.23 24.52 -6.44
N LYS A 130 7.77 24.84 -7.65
CA LYS A 130 7.06 26.09 -7.91
C LYS A 130 5.76 26.07 -7.11
N LYS A 131 5.48 27.12 -6.34
CA LYS A 131 4.25 27.24 -5.52
C LYS A 131 2.97 26.90 -6.30
N ARG A 132 2.94 27.22 -7.59
CA ARG A 132 1.87 26.89 -8.52
C ARG A 132 1.65 25.39 -8.71
N THR A 133 2.73 24.60 -8.82
CA THR A 133 2.64 23.13 -8.95
C THR A 133 2.11 22.52 -7.66
N ALA A 134 2.59 22.97 -6.50
CA ALA A 134 2.08 22.50 -5.21
C ALA A 134 0.59 22.83 -5.01
N ALA A 135 0.16 24.05 -5.38
CA ALA A 135 -1.24 24.45 -5.31
C ALA A 135 -2.14 23.64 -6.25
N ILE A 136 -1.68 23.34 -7.47
CA ILE A 136 -2.42 22.50 -8.43
C ILE A 136 -2.55 21.07 -7.88
N SER A 137 -1.46 20.47 -7.38
CA SER A 137 -1.51 19.13 -6.80
C SER A 137 -2.43 19.05 -5.59
N LEU A 138 -2.40 20.05 -4.71
CA LEU A 138 -3.27 20.12 -3.54
C LEU A 138 -4.75 20.30 -3.94
N GLY A 139 -5.03 21.20 -4.88
CA GLY A 139 -6.39 21.42 -5.40
C GLY A 139 -6.95 20.18 -6.09
N ALA A 140 -6.14 19.47 -6.89
CA ALA A 140 -6.52 18.22 -7.52
C ALA A 140 -6.81 17.12 -6.48
N LEU A 141 -6.01 17.03 -5.41
CA LEU A 141 -6.23 16.07 -4.32
C LEU A 141 -7.55 16.36 -3.59
N ILE A 142 -7.82 17.62 -3.25
CA ILE A 142 -9.06 18.04 -2.59
C ILE A 142 -10.28 17.72 -3.48
N LEU A 143 -10.19 18.02 -4.77
CA LEU A 143 -11.27 17.73 -5.72
C LEU A 143 -11.50 16.21 -5.85
N LEU A 144 -10.44 15.42 -5.97
CA LEU A 144 -10.53 13.96 -6.03
C LEU A 144 -11.24 13.39 -4.79
N VAL A 145 -10.84 13.84 -3.60
CA VAL A 145 -11.45 13.43 -2.34
C VAL A 145 -12.92 13.85 -2.27
N ALA A 146 -13.25 15.08 -2.67
CA ALA A 146 -14.63 15.57 -2.69
C ALA A 146 -15.52 14.77 -3.65
N VAL A 147 -15.02 14.47 -4.85
CA VAL A 147 -15.73 13.63 -5.83
C VAL A 147 -15.92 12.22 -5.29
N GLN A 148 -14.89 11.62 -4.69
CA GLN A 148 -14.98 10.29 -4.11
C GLN A 148 -16.00 10.22 -2.96
N SER A 149 -16.03 11.22 -2.07
CA SER A 149 -17.05 11.31 -1.03
C SER A 149 -18.46 11.45 -1.59
N ALA A 150 -18.65 12.29 -2.61
CA ALA A 150 -19.96 12.48 -3.23
C ALA A 150 -20.46 11.19 -3.91
N VAL A 151 -19.56 10.46 -4.59
CA VAL A 151 -19.89 9.16 -5.20
C VAL A 151 -20.24 8.12 -4.15
N ALA A 152 -19.51 8.05 -3.03
CA ALA A 152 -19.84 7.14 -1.94
C ALA A 152 -21.24 7.42 -1.37
N MET A 153 -21.60 8.69 -1.16
CA MET A 153 -22.94 9.09 -0.68
C MET A 153 -24.08 8.75 -1.67
N LEU A 154 -23.78 8.67 -2.97
CA LEU A 154 -24.76 8.31 -4.00
C LEU A 154 -24.96 6.80 -4.13
N ILE A 155 -23.96 5.99 -3.77
CA ILE A 155 -24.01 4.52 -3.86
C ILE A 155 -24.69 3.89 -2.64
N ASP A 156 -24.68 4.56 -1.48
CA ASP A 156 -25.31 4.09 -0.24
C ASP A 156 -26.80 4.53 -0.10
N ARG A 157 -27.42 5.10 -1.14
CA ARG A 157 -28.87 5.38 -1.24
C ARG A 157 -29.56 4.34 -2.11
#